data_AF-A0A1Q7ZFV7-F1
#
_entry.id   AF-A0A1Q7ZFV7-F1
#
_cell.length_a   1.000
_cell.length_b   1.000
_cell.length_c   1.000
_cell.angle_alpha   90.00
_cell.angle_beta   90.00
_cell.angle_gamma   90.00
#
_symmetry.space_group_name_H-M   'P 1'
#
loop_
_entity.id
_entity.type
_entity.pdbx_description
1 polymer ?
#
loop_
_entity_poly.entity_id
_entity_poly.type
_entity_poly.pdbx_seq_one_letter_code
_entity_poly.pdbx_strand_id
1 'polypeptide(L)' 'MARRSGSTFKKRQKEMARQQRQQDKFARRLQKKKEQKDSPAPGVPDEDPDIAGIRPGPQPPIDDLLNDKR' A
#
# COMPACT_ATOMS: atom_id res chain seq x y z
N MET A 1 -29.11 18.67 37.38
CA MET A 1 -28.33 17.54 36.82
C MET A 1 -28.70 17.33 35.36
N ALA A 2 -27.76 16.82 34.54
CA ALA A 2 -27.90 16.32 33.16
C ALA A 2 -28.00 17.31 31.97
N ARG A 3 -26.92 17.39 31.15
CA ARG A 3 -26.89 17.57 29.66
C ARG A 3 -25.51 17.15 29.10
N ARG A 4 -25.27 15.85 28.80
CA ARG A 4 -24.00 15.36 28.18
C ARG A 4 -24.21 14.26 27.11
N SER A 5 -25.35 14.23 26.41
CA SER A 5 -25.73 13.10 25.53
C SER A 5 -25.15 13.16 24.10
N GLY A 6 -24.84 14.34 23.55
CA GLY A 6 -24.40 14.46 22.15
C GLY A 6 -22.96 14.02 21.89
N SER A 7 -22.07 14.13 22.89
CA SER A 7 -20.65 13.78 22.73
C SER A 7 -20.41 12.27 22.77
N THR A 8 -21.20 11.52 23.55
CA THR A 8 -21.08 10.06 23.67
C THR A 8 -21.58 9.35 22.41
N PHE A 9 -22.63 9.85 21.77
CA PHE A 9 -23.14 9.31 20.51
C PHE A 9 -22.13 9.47 19.36
N LYS A 10 -21.56 10.68 19.21
CA LYS A 10 -20.50 10.93 18.21
C LYS A 10 -19.26 10.08 18.47
N LYS A 11 -18.87 9.88 19.73
CA LYS A 11 -17.77 8.97 20.11
C LYS A 11 -18.06 7.52 19.68
N ARG A 12 -19.26 7.02 19.95
CA ARG A 12 -19.69 5.67 19.55
C ARG A 12 -19.67 5.50 18.02
N GLN A 13 -20.17 6.47 17.26
CA GLN A 13 -20.09 6.42 15.79
C GLN A 13 -18.65 6.38 15.29
N LYS A 14 -17.76 7.21 15.85
CA LYS A 14 -16.34 7.22 15.50
C LYS A 14 -15.66 5.88 15.80
N GLU A 15 -16.00 5.25 16.92
CA GLU A 15 -15.49 3.95 17.30
C GLU A 15 -15.98 2.84 16.34
N MET A 16 -17.27 2.80 16.02
CA MET A 16 -17.82 1.87 15.04
C MET A 16 -17.15 2.04 13.66
N ALA A 17 -16.95 3.28 13.20
CA ALA A 17 -16.25 3.54 11.94
C ALA A 17 -14.78 3.08 11.97
N ARG A 18 -14.10 3.20 13.12
CA ARG A 18 -12.72 2.70 13.28
C ARG A 18 -12.69 1.17 13.22
N GLN A 19 -13.63 0.50 13.88
CA GLN A 19 -13.74 -0.97 13.86
C GLN A 19 -14.04 -1.47 12.44
N GLN A 20 -15.02 -0.87 11.75
CA GLN A 20 -15.34 -1.22 10.36
C GLN A 20 -14.12 -1.10 9.44
N ARG A 21 -13.41 0.04 9.47
CA ARG A 21 -12.18 0.23 8.67
C ARG A 21 -11.09 -0.79 8.99
N GLN A 22 -10.96 -1.21 10.25
CA GLN A 22 -9.99 -2.24 10.63
C GLN A 22 -10.39 -3.61 10.07
N GLN A 23 -11.67 -3.98 10.14
CA GLN A 23 -12.19 -5.21 9.56
C GLN A 23 -12.01 -5.22 8.03
N ASP A 24 -12.37 -4.12 7.35
CA ASP A 24 -12.20 -4.01 5.89
C ASP A 24 -10.73 -4.12 5.47
N LYS A 25 -9.84 -3.47 6.22
CA LYS A 25 -8.38 -3.55 5.97
C LYS A 25 -7.86 -4.97 6.18
N PHE A 26 -8.38 -5.68 7.17
CA PHE A 26 -8.01 -7.07 7.41
C PHE A 26 -8.53 -8.00 6.31
N ALA A 27 -9.80 -7.84 5.91
CA ALA A 27 -10.41 -8.58 4.80
C ALA A 27 -9.62 -8.37 3.49
N ARG A 28 -9.30 -7.12 3.14
CA ARG A 28 -8.50 -6.79 1.96
C ARG A 28 -7.09 -7.40 2.02
N ARG A 29 -6.46 -7.42 3.19
CA ARG A 29 -5.15 -8.07 3.36
C ARG A 29 -5.23 -9.59 3.16
N LEU A 30 -6.29 -10.23 3.65
CA LEU A 30 -6.51 -11.65 3.44
C LEU A 30 -6.78 -11.97 1.97
N GLN A 31 -7.60 -11.17 1.27
CA GLN A 31 -7.83 -11.30 -0.16
C GLN A 31 -6.51 -11.20 -0.95
N LYS A 32 -5.73 -10.14 -0.73
CA LYS A 32 -4.42 -9.97 -1.39
C LYS A 32 -3.48 -11.15 -1.12
N LYS A 33 -3.47 -11.69 0.10
CA LYS A 33 -2.65 -12.87 0.44
C LYS A 33 -3.12 -14.14 -0.28
N LYS A 34 -4.43 -14.29 -0.52
CA LYS A 34 -4.96 -15.41 -1.32
C LYS A 34 -4.59 -15.23 -2.79
N GLU A 35 -4.86 -14.07 -3.36
CA GLU A 35 -4.47 -13.71 -4.73
C GLU A 35 -2.97 -13.92 -4.97
N GLN A 36 -2.10 -13.55 -4.04
CA GLN A 36 -0.66 -13.81 -4.17
C GLN A 36 -0.27 -15.29 -4.15
N LYS A 37 -1.04 -16.14 -3.47
CA LYS A 37 -0.81 -17.59 -3.46
C LYS A 37 -1.37 -18.27 -4.71
N ASP A 38 -2.49 -17.76 -5.19
CA ASP A 38 -3.21 -18.31 -6.34
C ASP A 38 -2.65 -17.78 -7.68
N SER A 39 -1.97 -16.63 -7.65
CA SER A 39 -1.22 -16.13 -8.80
C SER A 39 -0.06 -17.08 -9.09
N PRO A 40 0.12 -17.49 -10.36
CA PRO A 40 1.33 -18.20 -10.76
C PRO A 40 2.53 -17.36 -10.34
N ALA A 41 3.58 -18.03 -9.82
CA ALA A 41 4.86 -17.38 -9.61
C ALA A 41 5.20 -16.59 -10.89
N PRO A 42 5.72 -15.35 -10.81
CA PRO A 42 6.17 -14.65 -12.00
C PRO A 42 7.02 -15.65 -12.77
N GLY A 43 6.52 -16.01 -13.96
CA GLY A 43 7.07 -17.09 -14.75
C GLY A 43 8.56 -16.84 -14.93
N VAL A 44 9.31 -17.94 -15.08
CA VAL A 44 10.69 -17.92 -15.59
C VAL A 44 10.84 -16.73 -16.53
N PRO A 45 11.80 -15.81 -16.33
CA PRO A 45 11.87 -14.59 -17.11
C PRO A 45 11.96 -14.99 -18.58
N ASP A 46 10.85 -14.90 -19.29
CA ASP A 46 10.85 -14.76 -20.72
C ASP A 46 11.42 -13.35 -20.87
N GLU A 47 12.75 -13.27 -21.05
CA GLU A 47 13.45 -12.00 -21.10
C GLU A 47 12.79 -11.17 -22.19
N ASP A 48 12.16 -10.06 -21.79
CA ASP A 48 11.50 -9.17 -22.74
C ASP A 48 12.52 -8.84 -23.84
N PRO A 49 12.19 -9.03 -25.13
CA PRO A 49 13.15 -8.85 -26.23
C PRO A 49 13.71 -7.43 -26.29
N ASP A 50 12.99 -6.46 -25.72
CA ASP A 50 13.40 -5.06 -25.59
C ASP A 50 14.41 -4.81 -24.44
N ILE A 51 14.45 -5.67 -23.43
CA ILE A 51 15.33 -5.55 -22.24
C ILE A 51 16.51 -6.52 -22.31
N ALA A 52 16.40 -7.60 -23.08
CA ALA A 52 17.47 -8.58 -23.26
C ALA A 52 18.77 -7.90 -23.74
N GLY A 53 19.84 -8.04 -22.95
CA GLY A 53 21.17 -7.48 -23.28
C GLY A 53 21.42 -6.03 -22.86
N ILE A 54 20.44 -5.31 -22.30
CA ILE A 54 20.68 -3.97 -21.74
C ILE A 54 21.36 -4.09 -20.38
N ARG A 55 22.56 -3.52 -20.24
CA ARG A 55 23.21 -3.32 -18.94
C ARG A 55 22.95 -1.89 -18.46
N PRO A 56 22.09 -1.68 -17.44
CA PRO A 56 21.91 -0.35 -16.88
C PRO A 56 23.24 0.14 -16.28
N GLY A 57 23.58 1.39 -16.58
CA GLY A 57 24.74 2.05 -15.98
C GLY A 57 24.54 2.34 -14.49
N PRO A 58 25.59 2.78 -13.78
CA PRO A 58 25.46 3.21 -12.40
C PRO A 58 24.43 4.34 -12.31
N GLN A 59 23.43 4.16 -11.45
CA GLN A 59 22.47 5.21 -11.14
C GLN A 59 23.21 6.36 -10.43
N PRO A 60 23.01 7.62 -10.84
CA PRO A 60 23.65 8.75 -10.16
C PRO A 60 23.21 8.82 -8.69
N PRO A 61 24.10 9.26 -7.78
CA PRO A 61 23.75 9.44 -6.38
C PRO A 61 22.70 10.54 -6.24
N ILE A 62 21.86 10.40 -5.21
CA ILE A 62 20.71 11.27 -4.98
C ILE A 62 21.14 12.73 -4.75
N ASP A 63 22.34 12.95 -4.19
CA ASP A 63 22.89 14.28 -3.93
C ASP A 63 23.16 15.06 -5.22
N ASP A 64 23.66 14.40 -6.28
CA ASP A 64 23.90 15.02 -7.58
C ASP A 64 22.57 15.46 -8.23
N LEU A 65 21.52 14.64 -8.08
CA LEU A 65 20.17 14.95 -8.60
C LEU A 65 19.50 16.15 -7.92
N LEU A 66 19.86 16.45 -6.68
CA LEU A 66 19.31 17.57 -5.91
C LEU A 66 20.05 18.88 -6.15
N ASN A 67 21.31 18.81 -6.60
CA ASN A 67 22.14 19.98 -6.85
C ASN A 67 21.93 20.56 -8.26
N ASP A 68 21.63 19.73 -9.25
CA ASP A 68 21.32 20.16 -10.63
C ASP A 68 19.99 20.92 -10.79
N LYS A 69 19.14 20.93 -9.76
CA LYS A 69 17.82 21.60 -9.76
C LYS A 69 17.83 23.01 -9.14
N ARG A 70 19.00 23.58 -8.87
CA ARG A 70 19.15 24.90 -8.25
C ARG A 70 19.61 25.96 -9.24
#